data_AF-A0A1Q3RZN8-F1
#
_entry.id   AF-A0A1Q3RZN8-F1
#
_cell.length_a   1.000
_cell.length_b   1.000
_cell.length_c   1.000
_cell.angle_alpha   90.00
_cell.angle_beta   90.00
_cell.angle_gamma   90.00
#
_symmetry.space_group_name_H-M   'P 1'
#
loop_
_entity.id
_entity.type
_entity.pdbx_description
1 polymer ?
#
loop_
_entity_poly.entity_id
_entity_poly.type
_entity_poly.pdbx_seq_one_letter_code
_entity_poly.pdbx_strand_id
1 'polypeptide(L)'
;MKYFYAGIVLSALMGCESERKTLYDVKTLPTEWVRLTKTSEGLVVYNTCDAGNLLLTITHTGKKSEIFLHGQQEDQEFEILNAYQTKNDTIVVKTKWKGTRTAQDFKFIPAEKEKHLGRWITTYPSGMTSNNIFVTTEKQMHYPKIDQPCKECWGEECDDEVKNEL
;
A
#
# COMPACT_ATOMS: atom_id res chain seq x y z
N MET A 1 66.62 15.08 13.36
CA MET A 1 65.32 15.03 12.67
C MET A 1 64.47 14.01 13.42
N LYS A 2 63.74 14.40 14.49
CA LYS A 2 62.33 14.82 14.51
C LYS A 2 61.38 13.91 13.73
N TYR A 3 60.76 12.92 14.38
CA TYR A 3 59.38 12.49 14.10
C TYR A 3 58.75 11.91 15.39
N PHE A 4 57.89 12.71 16.03
CA PHE A 4 56.94 12.25 17.03
C PHE A 4 55.71 11.72 16.29
N TYR A 5 55.39 10.44 16.43
CA TYR A 5 54.12 9.87 15.95
C TYR A 5 53.05 10.10 17.02
N ALA A 6 52.25 11.16 16.86
CA ALA A 6 51.00 11.31 17.59
C ALA A 6 49.94 10.47 16.88
N GLY A 7 49.64 9.30 17.43
CA GLY A 7 48.53 8.47 16.99
C GLY A 7 47.20 9.14 17.35
N ILE A 8 46.55 9.77 16.38
CA ILE A 8 45.16 10.21 16.51
C ILE A 8 44.30 8.97 16.28
N VAL A 9 43.76 8.42 17.37
CA VAL A 9 42.66 7.47 17.32
C VAL A 9 41.42 8.26 16.89
N LEU A 10 41.12 8.22 15.60
CA LEU A 10 39.89 8.76 15.05
C LEU A 10 38.75 7.79 15.41
N SER A 11 38.21 7.96 16.61
CA SER A 11 36.97 7.29 17.03
C SER A 11 35.83 7.81 16.15
N ALA A 12 35.59 7.13 15.02
CA ALA A 12 34.37 7.30 14.26
C ALA A 12 33.21 6.79 15.12
N LEU A 13 32.66 7.70 15.93
CA LEU A 13 31.32 7.58 16.46
C LEU A 13 30.38 7.58 15.26
N MET A 14 30.19 6.41 14.64
CA MET A 14 28.99 6.10 13.88
C MET A 14 27.84 6.13 14.88
N GLY A 15 27.42 7.34 15.22
CA GLY A 15 26.14 7.58 15.85
C GLY A 15 25.10 6.98 14.90
N CYS A 16 24.49 5.89 15.33
CA CYS A 16 23.27 5.39 14.73
C CYS A 16 22.24 6.52 14.92
N GLU A 17 22.12 7.40 13.93
CA GLU A 17 21.20 8.53 13.98
C GLU A 17 19.80 7.94 14.04
N SER A 18 19.16 7.95 15.23
CA SER A 18 17.82 7.40 15.37
C SER A 18 16.91 8.10 14.35
N GLU A 19 16.29 7.33 13.45
CA GLU A 19 15.41 7.89 12.43
C GLU A 19 14.37 8.81 13.10
N ARG A 20 14.44 10.12 12.82
CA ARG A 20 13.39 11.07 13.22
C ARG A 20 12.07 10.63 12.56
N LYS A 21 11.11 10.27 13.40
CA LYS A 21 9.72 9.96 13.03
C LYS A 21 8.86 11.09 13.57
N THR A 22 8.09 11.72 12.69
CA THR A 22 7.15 12.79 13.08
C THR A 22 5.75 12.19 13.11
N LEU A 23 4.98 12.49 14.16
CA LEU A 23 3.57 12.07 14.23
C LEU A 23 2.82 12.60 13.00
N TYR A 24 2.00 11.75 12.38
CA TYR A 24 1.27 12.08 11.16
C TYR A 24 -0.24 12.00 11.42
N ASP A 25 -0.98 13.03 11.00
CA ASP A 25 -2.44 13.02 11.05
C ASP A 25 -3.01 12.36 9.79
N VAL A 26 -3.51 11.13 9.96
CA VAL A 26 -4.10 10.34 8.87
C VAL A 26 -5.32 11.02 8.22
N LYS A 27 -5.97 11.97 8.89
CA LYS A 27 -7.10 12.74 8.33
C LYS A 27 -6.72 13.64 7.16
N THR A 28 -5.43 13.85 6.95
CA THR A 28 -4.90 14.61 5.82
C THR A 28 -4.80 13.77 4.54
N LEU A 29 -4.92 12.44 4.64
CA LEU A 29 -4.97 11.57 3.48
C LEU A 29 -6.37 11.61 2.86
N PRO A 30 -6.47 11.54 1.52
CA PRO A 30 -7.72 11.22 0.84
C PRO A 30 -8.39 9.98 1.44
N THR A 31 -9.72 10.04 1.52
CA THR A 31 -10.53 9.00 2.18
C THR A 31 -10.70 7.76 1.33
N GLU A 32 -10.64 7.85 0.01
CA GLU A 32 -10.90 6.71 -0.88
C GLU A 32 -9.87 6.60 -1.98
N TRP A 33 -9.40 5.36 -2.18
CA TRP A 33 -8.32 5.01 -3.09
C TRP A 33 -8.70 3.79 -3.89
N VAL A 34 -8.57 3.89 -5.21
CA VAL A 34 -8.83 2.80 -6.15
C VAL A 34 -7.50 2.26 -6.65
N ARG A 35 -7.32 0.94 -6.58
CA ARG A 35 -6.10 0.28 -7.07
C ARG A 35 -5.98 0.47 -8.59
N LEU A 36 -4.77 0.75 -9.04
CA LEU A 36 -4.38 0.69 -10.43
C LEU A 36 -3.58 -0.59 -10.69
N THR A 37 -3.88 -1.23 -11.81
CA THR A 37 -3.14 -2.39 -12.31
C THR A 37 -2.23 -1.93 -13.45
N LYS A 38 -0.96 -2.36 -13.42
CA LYS A 38 -0.02 -2.11 -14.50
C LYS A 38 -0.17 -3.18 -15.58
N THR A 39 -0.38 -2.75 -16.81
CA THR A 39 -0.40 -3.58 -18.03
C THR A 39 0.76 -3.19 -18.94
N SER A 40 0.86 -3.83 -20.11
CA SER A 40 1.78 -3.44 -21.19
C SER A 40 1.45 -2.05 -21.77
N GLU A 41 0.18 -1.64 -21.73
CA GLU A 41 -0.32 -0.40 -22.32
C GLU A 41 -0.34 0.78 -21.33
N GLY A 42 -0.27 0.51 -20.02
CA GLY A 42 -0.23 1.55 -19.01
C GLY A 42 -0.85 1.14 -17.67
N LEU A 43 -1.29 2.13 -16.90
CA LEU A 43 -2.04 1.91 -15.67
C LEU A 43 -3.54 1.93 -15.99
N VAL A 44 -4.28 0.96 -15.47
CA VAL A 44 -5.73 0.82 -15.68
C VAL A 44 -6.44 0.56 -14.36
N VAL A 45 -7.72 0.92 -14.30
CA VAL A 45 -8.65 0.47 -13.26
C VAL A 45 -9.23 -0.87 -13.73
N TYR A 46 -8.92 -1.94 -13.02
CA TYR A 46 -9.26 -3.29 -13.43
C TYR A 46 -10.35 -3.86 -12.53
N ASN A 47 -11.54 -4.06 -13.06
CA ASN A 47 -12.66 -4.69 -12.35
C ASN A 47 -12.69 -6.17 -12.72
N THR A 48 -12.29 -7.03 -11.78
CA THR A 48 -12.37 -8.48 -12.01
C THR A 48 -13.82 -8.96 -11.89
N CYS A 49 -14.11 -10.15 -12.39
CA CYS A 49 -15.45 -10.73 -12.32
C CYS A 49 -15.71 -11.46 -11.00
N ASP A 50 -14.66 -12.01 -10.40
CA ASP A 50 -14.64 -12.82 -9.19
C ASP A 50 -14.42 -11.99 -7.91
N ALA A 51 -14.00 -10.73 -8.07
CA ALA A 51 -13.81 -9.76 -7.00
C ALA A 51 -14.01 -8.34 -7.54
N GLY A 52 -14.13 -7.36 -6.65
CA GLY A 52 -14.07 -5.96 -7.06
C GLY A 52 -12.65 -5.53 -7.42
N ASN A 53 -12.50 -4.33 -7.99
CA ASN A 53 -11.20 -3.68 -7.90
C ASN A 53 -10.94 -3.30 -6.44
N LEU A 54 -9.71 -3.49 -5.97
CA LEU A 54 -9.33 -3.19 -4.59
C LEU A 54 -9.57 -1.70 -4.30
N LEU A 55 -10.51 -1.45 -3.40
CA LEU A 55 -10.86 -0.15 -2.85
C LEU A 55 -10.32 -0.07 -1.42
N LEU A 56 -9.49 0.95 -1.16
CA LEU A 56 -9.02 1.28 0.19
C LEU A 56 -9.74 2.54 0.66
N THR A 57 -10.49 2.41 1.75
CA THR A 57 -11.22 3.51 2.37
C THR A 57 -10.67 3.80 3.75
N ILE A 58 -10.40 5.07 4.04
CA ILE A 58 -10.03 5.57 5.36
C ILE A 58 -11.24 6.31 5.92
N THR A 59 -11.79 5.82 7.04
CA THR A 59 -12.93 6.44 7.71
C THR A 59 -12.50 7.07 9.03
N HIS A 60 -13.21 8.12 9.44
CA HIS A 60 -12.93 8.84 10.68
C HIS A 60 -14.21 9.02 11.49
N THR A 61 -14.27 8.40 12.66
CA THR A 61 -15.41 8.48 13.58
C THR A 61 -14.94 9.11 14.90
N GLY A 62 -15.16 10.41 15.04
CA GLY A 62 -14.67 11.20 16.17
C GLY A 62 -13.14 11.21 16.25
N LYS A 63 -12.59 10.53 17.28
CA LYS A 63 -11.15 10.37 17.49
C LYS A 63 -10.57 9.08 16.92
N LYS A 64 -11.41 8.16 16.44
CA LYS A 64 -10.99 6.88 15.85
C LYS A 64 -10.89 7.02 14.34
N SER A 65 -9.91 6.35 13.76
CA SER A 65 -9.79 6.20 12.31
C SER A 65 -9.64 4.71 11.97
N GLU A 66 -10.20 4.29 10.86
CA GLU A 66 -10.20 2.89 10.41
C GLU A 66 -9.79 2.82 8.94
N ILE A 67 -9.16 1.71 8.53
CA ILE A 67 -8.94 1.37 7.12
C ILE A 67 -9.88 0.21 6.78
N PHE A 68 -10.60 0.35 5.69
CA PHE A 68 -11.43 -0.69 5.09
C PHE A 68 -10.87 -1.05 3.73
N LEU A 69 -10.66 -2.35 3.49
CA LEU A 69 -10.25 -2.87 2.20
C LEU A 69 -11.39 -3.71 1.62
N HIS A 70 -11.92 -3.27 0.48
CA HIS A 70 -13.01 -3.92 -0.25
C HIS A 70 -12.56 -4.33 -1.65
N GLY A 71 -13.27 -5.26 -2.30
CA GLY A 71 -12.92 -5.72 -3.65
C GLY A 71 -11.73 -6.69 -3.65
N GLN A 72 -11.69 -7.54 -2.64
CA GLN A 72 -10.81 -8.72 -2.56
C GLN A 72 -11.68 -9.92 -2.17
N GLN A 73 -11.10 -11.11 -2.00
CA GLN A 73 -11.88 -12.33 -1.70
C GLN A 73 -12.73 -12.17 -0.43
N GLU A 74 -12.22 -11.45 0.57
CA GLU A 74 -12.94 -11.07 1.78
C GLU A 74 -12.66 -9.62 2.14
N ASP A 75 -13.67 -8.91 2.58
CA ASP A 75 -13.54 -7.55 3.08
C ASP A 75 -12.78 -7.50 4.41
N GLN A 76 -11.88 -6.53 4.57
CA GLN A 76 -11.01 -6.43 5.74
C GLN A 76 -11.11 -5.06 6.41
N GLU A 77 -11.27 -5.06 7.73
CA GLU A 77 -11.35 -3.85 8.55
C GLU A 77 -10.19 -3.76 9.55
N PHE A 78 -9.57 -2.58 9.62
CA PHE A 78 -8.44 -2.29 10.49
C PHE A 78 -8.68 -1.03 11.33
N GLU A 79 -8.35 -1.10 12.61
CA GLU A 79 -8.30 0.07 13.48
C GLU A 79 -6.91 0.73 13.37
N ILE A 80 -6.87 2.03 13.08
CA ILE A 80 -5.62 2.80 13.07
C ILE A 80 -5.23 3.15 14.50
N LEU A 81 -4.05 2.70 14.92
CA LEU A 81 -3.51 2.93 16.25
C LEU A 81 -2.69 4.22 16.31
N ASN A 82 -1.82 4.43 15.32
CA ASN A 82 -1.10 5.68 15.10
C ASN A 82 -0.56 5.73 13.67
N ALA A 83 -0.07 6.89 13.27
CA ALA A 83 0.71 7.05 12.05
C ALA A 83 1.88 8.00 12.28
N TYR A 84 2.94 7.78 11.52
CA TYR A 84 4.09 8.67 11.52
C TYR A 84 4.70 8.75 10.12
N GLN A 85 5.31 9.89 9.83
CA GLN A 85 6.07 10.12 8.61
C GLN A 85 7.55 9.93 8.90
N THR A 86 8.22 9.20 8.01
CA THR A 86 9.67 8.99 8.02
C THR A 86 10.39 10.13 7.29
N LYS A 87 11.72 10.18 7.38
CA LYS A 87 12.55 11.20 6.67
C LYS A 87 12.40 11.17 5.14
N ASN A 88 11.98 10.05 4.54
CA ASN A 88 11.80 9.88 3.09
C ASN A 88 10.32 10.02 2.66
N ASP A 89 9.51 10.78 3.40
CA ASP A 89 8.09 11.02 3.13
C ASP A 89 7.19 9.77 3.07
N THR A 90 7.67 8.64 3.60
CA THR A 90 6.83 7.46 3.77
C THR A 90 5.98 7.62 5.02
N ILE A 91 4.67 7.50 4.86
CA ILE A 91 3.72 7.51 5.96
C ILE A 91 3.51 6.06 6.38
N VAL A 92 3.87 5.73 7.61
CA VAL A 92 3.64 4.41 8.19
C VAL A 92 2.41 4.48 9.07
N VAL A 93 1.40 3.69 8.74
CA VAL A 93 0.15 3.57 9.50
C VAL A 93 0.19 2.25 10.26
N LYS A 94 0.25 2.33 11.58
CA LYS A 94 0.18 1.18 12.47
C LYS A 94 -1.27 0.82 12.70
N THR A 95 -1.64 -0.42 12.40
CA THR A 95 -3.02 -0.87 12.54
C THR A 95 -3.12 -2.21 13.24
N LYS A 96 -4.34 -2.56 13.65
CA LYS A 96 -4.70 -3.92 14.03
C LYS A 96 -6.00 -4.31 13.34
N TRP A 97 -6.15 -5.59 13.05
CA TRP A 97 -7.42 -6.14 12.55
C TRP A 97 -8.52 -5.86 13.57
N LYS A 98 -9.65 -5.32 13.10
CA LYS A 98 -10.78 -4.94 13.97
C LYS A 98 -11.27 -6.15 14.75
N GLY A 99 -11.55 -5.95 16.04
CA GLY A 99 -11.97 -7.04 16.94
C GLY A 99 -10.87 -8.01 17.37
N THR A 100 -9.61 -7.85 16.92
CA THR A 100 -8.49 -8.72 17.30
C THR A 100 -7.31 -7.95 17.91
N ARG A 101 -6.25 -8.69 18.27
CA ARG A 101 -4.94 -8.14 18.67
C ARG A 101 -3.88 -8.24 17.57
N THR A 102 -4.22 -8.82 16.42
CA THR A 102 -3.28 -9.05 15.32
C THR A 102 -2.94 -7.72 14.66
N ALA A 103 -1.67 -7.35 14.69
CA ALA A 103 -1.18 -6.12 14.08
C ALA A 103 -0.90 -6.31 12.60
N GLN A 104 -1.13 -5.25 11.83
CA GLN A 104 -0.75 -5.16 10.43
C GLN A 104 -0.36 -3.73 10.12
N ASP A 105 0.73 -3.56 9.38
CA ASP A 105 1.24 -2.23 9.06
C ASP A 105 1.04 -1.92 7.58
N PHE A 106 0.63 -0.69 7.33
CA PHE A 106 0.57 -0.11 5.99
C PHE A 106 1.65 0.95 5.85
N LYS A 107 2.31 0.98 4.70
CA LYS A 107 3.19 2.07 4.32
C LYS A 107 2.62 2.75 3.09
N PHE A 108 2.40 4.05 3.17
CA PHE A 108 2.00 4.89 2.08
C PHE A 108 3.18 5.72 1.60
N ILE A 109 3.49 5.62 0.32
CA ILE A 109 4.53 6.40 -0.34
C ILE A 109 3.84 7.25 -1.42
N PRO A 110 3.86 8.59 -1.30
CA PRO A 110 3.40 9.45 -2.38
C PRO A 110 4.28 9.20 -3.61
N ALA A 111 3.71 8.64 -4.69
CA ALA A 111 4.48 8.31 -5.88
C ALA A 111 4.55 9.50 -6.83
N GLU A 112 3.41 10.13 -7.11
CA GLU A 112 3.31 11.35 -7.92
C GLU A 112 2.15 12.20 -7.37
N LYS A 113 2.49 13.15 -6.47
CA LYS A 113 1.50 13.97 -5.76
C LYS A 113 0.54 14.69 -6.70
N GLU A 114 1.05 15.26 -7.80
CA GLU A 114 0.25 15.97 -8.81
C GLU A 114 -0.74 15.07 -9.56
N LYS A 115 -0.45 13.77 -9.66
CA LYS A 115 -1.34 12.77 -10.27
C LYS A 115 -2.24 12.08 -9.25
N HIS A 116 -2.17 12.50 -7.98
CA HIS A 116 -2.86 11.86 -6.86
C HIS A 116 -2.55 10.36 -6.76
N LEU A 117 -1.30 9.99 -7.12
CA LEU A 117 -0.82 8.61 -7.06
C LEU A 117 -0.11 8.31 -5.76
N GLY A 118 -0.48 7.20 -5.16
CA GLY A 118 0.14 6.67 -3.95
C GLY A 118 0.46 5.20 -4.08
N ARG A 119 1.60 4.78 -3.53
CA ARG A 119 1.91 3.36 -3.35
C ARG A 119 1.55 2.96 -1.94
N TRP A 120 0.70 1.96 -1.83
CA TRP A 120 0.37 1.34 -0.56
C TRP A 120 1.05 -0.02 -0.49
N ILE A 121 1.93 -0.16 0.50
CA ILE A 121 2.66 -1.38 0.79
C ILE A 121 2.08 -1.99 2.06
N THR A 122 1.52 -3.18 1.93
CA THR A 122 0.97 -3.96 3.05
C THR A 122 1.97 -5.04 3.42
N THR A 123 2.31 -5.16 4.70
CA THR A 123 3.12 -6.27 5.22
C THR A 123 2.22 -7.20 6.03
N TYR A 124 2.00 -8.41 5.52
CA TYR A 124 1.16 -9.39 6.19
C TYR A 124 1.89 -10.03 7.37
N PRO A 125 1.17 -10.60 8.36
CA PRO A 125 1.79 -11.32 9.47
C PRO A 125 2.74 -12.46 9.05
N SER A 126 2.52 -13.04 7.86
CA SER A 126 3.40 -14.06 7.26
C SER A 126 4.75 -13.53 6.78
N GLY A 127 4.96 -12.21 6.78
CA GLY A 127 6.14 -11.54 6.20
C GLY A 127 6.04 -11.26 4.70
N MET A 128 5.00 -11.76 4.03
CA MET A 128 4.70 -11.40 2.64
C MET A 128 4.38 -9.91 2.54
N THR A 129 4.79 -9.28 1.44
CA THR A 129 4.45 -7.87 1.16
C THR A 129 3.68 -7.75 -0.14
N SER A 130 2.64 -6.93 -0.13
CA SER A 130 1.94 -6.48 -1.33
C SER A 130 2.29 -5.01 -1.58
N ASN A 131 2.50 -4.63 -2.84
CA ASN A 131 2.94 -3.29 -3.22
C ASN A 131 2.09 -2.80 -4.39
N ASN A 132 1.03 -2.08 -4.07
CA ASN A 132 0.01 -1.69 -5.03
C ASN A 132 0.09 -0.19 -5.28
N ILE A 133 -0.18 0.21 -6.53
CA ILE A 133 -0.37 1.61 -6.91
C ILE A 133 -1.86 1.92 -6.78
N PHE A 134 -2.16 3.07 -6.21
CA PHE A 134 -3.51 3.57 -6.04
C PHE A 134 -3.60 4.99 -6.59
N VAL A 135 -4.80 5.34 -7.01
CA VAL A 135 -5.23 6.71 -7.31
C VAL A 135 -6.40 7.07 -6.42
N THR A 136 -6.58 8.34 -6.08
CA THR A 136 -7.81 8.77 -5.39
C THR A 136 -9.04 8.50 -6.25
N THR A 137 -10.16 8.12 -5.61
CA THR A 137 -11.40 7.77 -6.31
C THR A 137 -11.86 8.85 -7.29
N GLU A 138 -11.68 10.13 -6.94
CA GLU A 138 -12.03 11.29 -7.77
C GLU A 138 -11.21 11.40 -9.07
N LYS A 139 -9.99 10.83 -9.10
CA LYS A 139 -9.07 10.88 -10.24
C LYS A 139 -9.03 9.57 -11.03
N GLN A 140 -9.76 8.54 -10.60
CA GLN A 140 -9.80 7.25 -11.29
C GLN A 140 -10.25 7.37 -12.76
N MET A 141 -11.09 8.37 -13.07
CA MET A 141 -11.61 8.63 -14.42
C MET A 141 -10.54 9.01 -15.46
N HIS A 142 -9.31 9.32 -15.01
CA HIS A 142 -8.17 9.58 -15.88
C HIS A 142 -7.46 8.30 -16.34
N TYR A 143 -7.89 7.13 -15.86
CA TYR A 143 -7.30 5.84 -16.20
C TYR A 143 -8.32 5.01 -16.99
N PRO A 144 -7.88 4.27 -18.03
CA PRO A 144 -8.75 3.33 -18.73
C PRO A 144 -9.35 2.32 -17.74
N LYS A 145 -10.62 1.97 -17.97
CA LYS A 145 -11.30 0.91 -17.24
C LYS A 145 -11.32 -0.34 -18.08
N ILE A 146 -10.95 -1.46 -17.47
CA ILE A 146 -11.09 -2.79 -18.07
C ILE A 146 -11.99 -3.59 -17.15
N ASP A 147 -13.15 -3.97 -17.68
CA ASP A 147 -14.09 -4.86 -17.02
C ASP A 147 -13.84 -6.27 -17.55
N GLN A 148 -13.47 -7.21 -16.68
CA GLN A 148 -13.38 -8.61 -17.09
C GLN A 148 -14.79 -9.17 -17.28
N PRO A 149 -15.07 -9.82 -18.43
CA PRO A 149 -16.33 -10.51 -18.60
C PRO A 149 -16.41 -11.65 -17.56
N CYS A 150 -17.51 -11.69 -16.80
CA CYS A 150 -17.83 -12.84 -15.96
C CYS A 150 -18.14 -14.04 -16.87
N LYS A 151 -17.12 -14.83 -17.20
CA LYS A 151 -17.35 -16.14 -17.79
C LYS A 151 -17.65 -17.07 -16.63
N GLU A 152 -18.95 -17.28 -16.37
CA GLU A 152 -19.39 -18.36 -15.49
C GLU A 152 -18.98 -19.69 -16.13
N CYS A 153 -17.84 -20.25 -15.72
CA CYS A 153 -17.48 -21.62 -16.06
C CYS A 153 -17.81 -22.51 -14.85
N TRP A 154 -18.59 -23.56 -15.11
CA TRP A 154 -19.01 -24.53 -14.10
C TRP A 154 -18.54 -25.92 -14.54
N GLY A 155 -17.56 -26.51 -13.87
CA GLY A 155 -17.07 -27.86 -14.17
C GLY A 155 -15.90 -27.91 -15.16
N GLU A 156 -15.80 -28.99 -15.94
CA GLU A 156 -14.66 -29.29 -16.84
C GLU A 156 -14.41 -28.21 -17.92
N GLU A 157 -15.37 -27.31 -18.13
CA GLU A 157 -15.29 -26.19 -19.08
C GLU A 157 -14.25 -25.12 -18.70
N CYS A 158 -13.70 -25.15 -17.48
CA CYS A 158 -12.63 -24.23 -17.06
C CYS A 158 -11.22 -24.73 -17.46
N ASP A 159 -11.05 -26.00 -17.84
CA ASP A 159 -9.72 -26.60 -18.11
C ASP A 159 -9.31 -26.53 -19.60
N ASP A 160 -10.22 -26.14 -20.49
CA ASP A 160 -10.05 -26.34 -21.94
C ASP A 160 -9.37 -25.19 -22.73
N GLU A 161 -8.94 -24.09 -22.09
CA GLU A 161 -8.33 -22.95 -22.82
C GLU A 161 -6.79 -22.91 -22.85
N VAL A 162 -6.09 -24.03 -22.58
CA VAL A 162 -4.62 -24.12 -22.77
C VAL A 162 -4.22 -24.92 -24.02
N LYS A 163 -5.18 -25.40 -24.83
CA LYS A 163 -4.87 -26.12 -26.07
C LYS A 163 -5.57 -25.49 -27.25
N ASN A 164 -4.98 -24.45 -27.82
CA ASN A 164 -4.87 -24.26 -29.28
C ASN A 164 -4.25 -22.88 -29.61
N GLU A 165 -2.96 -22.72 -29.32
CA GLU A 165 -2.08 -21.86 -30.13
C GLU A 165 -0.74 -22.59 -30.30
N LEU A 166 -0.69 -23.47 -31.31
CA LEU A 166 0.52 -23.94 -31.99
C LEU A 166 0.29 -23.82 -33.49
#